data_AF-Q8STB3-F1
#
_entry.id   AF-Q8STB3-F1
#
_cell.length_a   1.000
_cell.length_b   1.000
_cell.length_c   1.000
_cell.angle_alpha   90.00
_cell.angle_beta   90.00
_cell.angle_gamma   90.00
#
_symmetry.space_group_name_H-M   'P 1'
#
loop_
_entity.id
_entity.type
_entity.pdbx_description
1 polymer ?
#
loop_
_entity_poly.entity_id
_entity_poly.type
_entity_poly.pdbx_seq_one_letter_code
_entity_poly.pdbx_strand_id
1 'polypeptide(L)'
;MSEEHHYKVHSRVLRWMKSAERIKRELDEGYEKKWRGKSVEEIKEQKKVHDIVEILELLKSKECDRFFFRTGKYMKGGSERWKMVANGILEEGGEKKVGKVEVGLFKGERGGSVVYHLMFRPTETERAGMVGGSSFGKGDDVDEIKKEESSDMSGFRYPPGVRCEMTSNGNEFRIEYRNPKNTSEVLRTLTILRIPEIR
;
A
#
# COMPACT_ATOMS: atom_id res chain seq x y z
N MET A 1 22.58 -15.02 10.27
CA MET A 1 22.25 -15.09 8.82
C MET A 1 20.77 -14.77 8.69
N SER A 2 20.40 -13.65 8.09
CA SER A 2 18.99 -13.28 7.92
C SER A 2 18.37 -14.16 6.83
N GLU A 3 17.51 -15.10 7.23
CA GLU A 3 16.79 -15.97 6.30
C GLU A 3 15.90 -15.12 5.37
N GLU A 4 16.04 -15.28 4.06
CA GLU A 4 15.09 -14.70 3.11
C GLU A 4 13.71 -15.27 3.42
N HIS A 5 12.79 -14.39 3.82
CA HIS A 5 11.45 -14.80 4.19
C HIS A 5 10.61 -15.02 2.93
N HIS A 6 10.42 -16.29 2.55
CA HIS A 6 9.48 -16.65 1.50
C HIS A 6 8.04 -16.61 2.03
N TYR A 7 7.30 -15.57 1.64
CA TYR A 7 5.87 -15.45 1.90
C TYR A 7 5.06 -15.92 0.69
N LYS A 8 4.13 -16.84 0.92
CA LYS A 8 3.02 -17.08 -0.02
C LYS A 8 1.94 -16.04 0.21
N VAL A 9 1.20 -15.71 -0.84
CA VAL A 9 0.10 -14.72 -0.77
C VAL A 9 -1.22 -15.41 -1.00
N HIS A 10 -2.15 -15.26 -0.06
CA HIS A 10 -3.49 -15.83 -0.19
C HIS A 10 -4.30 -15.09 -1.26
N SER A 11 -5.17 -15.81 -1.97
CA SER A 11 -6.03 -15.25 -3.02
C SER A 11 -6.88 -14.07 -2.57
N ARG A 12 -7.28 -14.05 -1.29
CA ARG A 12 -7.97 -12.93 -0.62
C ARG A 12 -7.20 -11.60 -0.71
N VAL A 13 -5.88 -11.63 -0.57
CA VAL A 13 -5.04 -10.42 -0.66
C VAL A 13 -4.93 -9.99 -2.13
N LEU A 14 -4.63 -10.96 -3.01
CA LEU A 14 -4.51 -10.72 -4.46
C LEU A 14 -5.82 -10.25 -5.11
N ARG A 15 -6.99 -10.58 -4.52
CA ARG A 15 -8.29 -10.08 -4.95
C ARG A 15 -8.28 -8.56 -5.09
N TRP A 16 -7.64 -7.86 -4.16
CA TRP A 16 -7.65 -6.41 -4.12
C TRP A 16 -6.91 -5.76 -5.28
N MET A 17 -6.08 -6.49 -6.03
CA MET A 17 -5.44 -5.99 -7.26
C MET A 17 -6.40 -5.91 -8.45
N LYS A 18 -7.57 -6.56 -8.38
CA LYS A 18 -8.55 -6.60 -9.47
C LYS A 18 -9.35 -5.29 -9.55
N SER A 19 -10.14 -5.13 -10.63
CA SER A 19 -11.09 -4.00 -10.73
C SER A 19 -12.18 -4.09 -9.66
N ALA A 20 -12.74 -2.95 -9.27
CA ALA A 20 -13.75 -2.90 -8.19
C ALA A 20 -15.00 -3.72 -8.54
N GLU A 21 -15.42 -3.73 -9.80
CA GLU A 21 -16.56 -4.49 -10.31
C GLU A 21 -16.31 -6.00 -10.22
N ARG A 22 -15.09 -6.45 -10.54
CA ARG A 22 -14.71 -7.85 -10.40
C ARG A 22 -14.64 -8.27 -8.93
N ILE A 23 -14.08 -7.43 -8.07
CA ILE A 23 -14.04 -7.67 -6.62
C ILE A 23 -15.46 -7.79 -6.07
N LYS A 24 -16.36 -6.87 -6.44
CA LYS A 24 -17.76 -6.90 -6.03
C LYS A 24 -18.42 -8.25 -6.35
N ARG A 25 -18.34 -8.70 -7.60
CA ARG A 25 -18.88 -10.01 -8.02
C ARG A 25 -18.33 -11.16 -7.16
N GLU A 26 -17.01 -11.22 -6.98
CA GLU A 26 -16.37 -12.26 -6.17
C GLU A 26 -16.76 -12.22 -4.68
N LEU A 27 -17.04 -11.04 -4.14
CA LEU A 27 -17.46 -10.86 -2.74
C LEU A 27 -18.94 -11.21 -2.53
N ASP A 28 -19.80 -10.85 -3.49
CA ASP A 28 -21.24 -11.14 -3.45
C ASP A 28 -21.51 -12.64 -3.54
N GLU A 29 -20.78 -13.35 -4.41
CA GLU A 29 -20.85 -14.81 -4.56
C GLU A 29 -20.06 -15.55 -3.47
N GLY A 30 -19.14 -14.87 -2.79
CA GLY A 30 -18.19 -15.46 -1.86
C GLY A 30 -18.77 -15.83 -0.48
N TYR A 31 -17.99 -16.58 0.29
CA TYR A 31 -18.33 -17.01 1.65
C TYR A 31 -18.25 -15.88 2.70
N GLU A 32 -17.60 -14.76 2.37
CA GLU A 32 -17.40 -13.66 3.31
C GLU A 32 -18.65 -12.78 3.43
N LYS A 33 -19.67 -13.27 4.15
CA LYS A 33 -21.00 -12.63 4.26
C LYS A 33 -20.97 -11.13 4.55
N LYS A 34 -20.01 -10.64 5.36
CA LYS A 34 -19.87 -9.21 5.70
C LYS A 34 -19.59 -8.28 4.52
N TRP A 35 -19.12 -8.83 3.40
CA TRP A 35 -18.80 -8.07 2.19
C TRP A 35 -19.90 -8.13 1.13
N ARG A 36 -20.92 -8.98 1.31
CA ARG A 36 -22.01 -9.10 0.35
C ARG A 36 -22.86 -7.83 0.34
N GLY A 37 -23.29 -7.42 -0.85
CA GLY A 37 -24.13 -6.26 -1.07
C GLY A 37 -23.40 -4.92 -1.04
N LYS A 38 -22.08 -4.90 -0.84
CA LYS A 38 -21.29 -3.66 -0.87
C LYS A 38 -21.32 -3.01 -2.26
N SER A 39 -21.42 -1.68 -2.30
CA SER A 39 -21.43 -0.93 -3.56
C SER A 39 -20.05 -0.93 -4.22
N VAL A 40 -19.99 -0.62 -5.52
CA VAL A 40 -18.71 -0.50 -6.23
C VAL A 40 -17.87 0.62 -5.63
N GLU A 41 -18.50 1.70 -5.19
CA GLU A 41 -17.91 2.86 -4.54
C GLU A 41 -17.29 2.48 -3.19
N GLU A 42 -18.02 1.72 -2.36
CA GLU A 42 -17.47 1.18 -1.11
C GLU A 42 -16.26 0.28 -1.37
N ILE A 43 -16.31 -0.55 -2.42
CA ILE A 43 -15.17 -1.40 -2.80
C ILE A 43 -13.98 -0.58 -3.31
N LYS A 44 -14.20 0.50 -4.06
CA LYS A 44 -13.14 1.43 -4.48
C LYS A 44 -12.45 2.06 -3.28
N GLU A 45 -13.21 2.48 -2.27
CA GLU A 45 -12.64 3.03 -1.04
C GLU A 45 -11.85 1.97 -0.26
N GLN A 46 -12.37 0.75 -0.17
CA GLN A 46 -11.66 -0.36 0.47
C GLN A 46 -10.38 -0.77 -0.27
N LYS A 47 -10.35 -0.68 -1.61
CA LYS A 47 -9.12 -0.90 -2.39
C LYS A 47 -8.02 0.07 -1.96
N LYS A 48 -8.34 1.31 -1.57
CA LYS A 48 -7.32 2.29 -1.18
C LYS A 48 -6.52 1.85 0.05
N VAL A 49 -7.11 1.03 0.90
CA VAL A 49 -6.44 0.54 2.11
C VAL A 49 -5.98 -0.90 2.00
N HIS A 50 -6.53 -1.69 1.08
CA HIS A 50 -6.20 -3.11 0.92
C HIS A 50 -5.29 -3.44 -0.27
N ASP A 51 -5.32 -2.66 -1.35
CA ASP A 51 -4.48 -2.84 -2.54
C ASP A 51 -3.13 -2.16 -2.32
N ILE A 52 -2.35 -2.77 -1.43
CA ILE A 52 -1.00 -2.35 -1.00
C ILE A 52 -0.01 -3.52 -1.05
N VAL A 53 -0.19 -4.42 -2.02
CA VAL A 53 0.53 -5.69 -2.13
C VAL A 53 2.05 -5.51 -2.25
N GLU A 54 2.50 -4.33 -2.65
CA GLU A 54 3.91 -3.99 -2.83
C GLU A 54 4.67 -3.93 -1.48
N ILE A 55 3.96 -3.87 -0.35
CA ILE A 55 4.52 -4.09 1.00
C ILE A 55 5.21 -5.46 1.13
N LEU A 56 4.84 -6.45 0.32
CA LEU A 56 5.50 -7.75 0.31
C LEU A 56 6.99 -7.66 -0.03
N GLU A 57 7.42 -6.64 -0.79
CA GLU A 57 8.85 -6.43 -1.07
C GLU A 57 9.60 -6.04 0.19
N LEU A 58 9.04 -5.15 1.01
CA LEU A 58 9.60 -4.82 2.33
C LEU A 58 9.60 -6.05 3.25
N LEU A 59 8.56 -6.88 3.23
CA LEU A 59 8.50 -8.09 4.06
C LEU A 59 9.59 -9.11 3.72
N LYS A 60 9.92 -9.28 2.44
CA LYS A 60 11.00 -10.18 1.98
C LYS A 60 12.39 -9.61 2.27
N SER A 61 12.48 -8.30 2.49
CA SER A 61 13.76 -7.64 2.72
C SER A 61 14.38 -8.02 4.07
N LYS A 62 15.71 -7.95 4.15
CA LYS A 62 16.47 -8.12 5.40
C LYS A 62 16.19 -7.01 6.42
N GLU A 63 15.57 -5.91 5.99
CA GLU A 63 15.23 -4.78 6.84
C GLU A 63 13.83 -4.89 7.45
N CYS A 64 13.05 -5.90 7.09
CA CYS A 64 11.66 -6.08 7.53
C CYS A 64 11.47 -5.86 9.04
N ASP A 65 12.34 -6.45 9.87
CA ASP A 65 12.26 -6.36 11.33
C ASP A 65 12.57 -4.96 11.87
N ARG A 66 13.12 -4.05 11.06
CA ARG A 66 13.29 -2.63 11.41
C ARG A 66 11.99 -1.84 11.25
N PHE A 67 11.03 -2.34 10.48
CA PHE A 67 9.77 -1.63 10.19
C PHE A 67 8.57 -2.29 10.87
N PHE A 68 8.58 -3.61 11.02
CA PHE A 68 7.44 -4.38 11.50
C PHE A 68 7.66 -4.97 12.90
N PHE A 69 6.70 -4.72 13.79
CA PHE A 69 6.56 -5.45 15.05
C PHE A 69 5.78 -6.74 14.82
N ARG A 70 6.30 -7.87 15.32
CA ARG A 70 5.61 -9.18 15.28
C ARG A 70 4.75 -9.35 16.53
N THR A 71 3.46 -9.59 16.34
CA THR A 71 2.57 -9.90 17.47
C THR A 71 2.81 -11.33 17.97
N GLY A 72 2.28 -11.63 19.16
CA GLY A 72 2.18 -12.99 19.65
C GLY A 72 1.43 -13.92 18.68
N LYS A 73 1.80 -15.20 18.71
CA LYS A 73 1.15 -16.26 17.95
C LYS A 73 -0.12 -16.73 18.64
N TYR A 74 -1.14 -17.10 17.87
CA TYR A 74 -2.39 -17.65 18.37
C TYR A 74 -2.96 -18.70 17.42
N MET A 75 -3.79 -19.61 17.93
CA MET A 75 -4.43 -20.65 17.13
C MET A 75 -5.83 -20.20 16.67
N LYS A 76 -6.15 -20.39 15.38
CA LYS A 76 -7.51 -20.16 14.86
C LYS A 76 -7.84 -21.10 13.70
N GLY A 77 -8.86 -21.93 13.91
CA GLY A 77 -9.30 -22.93 12.94
C GLY A 77 -8.21 -23.96 12.63
N GLY A 78 -7.52 -24.45 13.67
CA GLY A 78 -6.44 -25.44 13.54
C GLY A 78 -5.11 -24.93 13.00
N SER A 79 -5.01 -23.65 12.61
CA SER A 79 -3.78 -23.06 12.08
C SER A 79 -3.20 -22.00 13.02
N GLU A 80 -1.88 -22.01 13.19
CA GLU A 80 -1.11 -20.99 13.91
C GLU A 80 -1.09 -19.70 13.09
N ARG A 81 -1.41 -18.58 13.74
CA ARG A 81 -1.51 -17.25 13.14
C ARG A 81 -0.76 -16.22 13.96
N TRP A 82 -0.30 -15.17 13.31
CA TRP A 82 0.27 -13.98 13.93
C TRP A 82 0.05 -12.78 13.02
N LYS A 83 0.36 -11.58 13.53
CA LYS A 83 0.36 -10.36 12.74
C LYS A 83 1.74 -9.72 12.73
N MET A 84 2.01 -8.96 11.70
CA MET A 84 3.08 -7.98 11.64
C MET A 84 2.43 -6.61 11.49
N VAL A 85 2.88 -5.65 12.28
CA VAL A 85 2.30 -4.30 12.33
C VAL A 85 3.42 -3.28 12.18
N ALA A 86 3.26 -2.35 11.23
CA ALA A 86 4.15 -1.21 11.07
C ALA A 86 3.36 0.10 11.17
N ASN A 87 4.02 1.17 11.57
CA ASN A 87 3.46 2.51 11.48
C ASN A 87 3.59 3.00 10.04
N GLY A 88 2.56 3.67 9.53
CA GLY A 88 2.62 4.22 8.20
C GLY A 88 1.74 5.46 8.01
N ILE A 89 1.98 6.12 6.89
CA ILE A 89 1.30 7.32 6.45
C ILE A 89 0.75 7.04 5.05
N LEU A 90 -0.55 7.20 4.88
CA LEU A 90 -1.22 7.12 3.58
C LEU A 90 -1.59 8.53 3.14
N GLU A 91 -1.09 8.96 1.99
CA GLU A 91 -1.37 10.26 1.39
C GLU A 91 -2.15 10.08 0.10
N GLU A 92 -3.29 10.76 -0.03
CA GLU A 92 -4.15 10.73 -1.24
C GLU A 92 -4.93 12.03 -1.35
N GLY A 93 -4.95 12.67 -2.53
CA GLY A 93 -5.76 13.88 -2.76
C GLY A 93 -5.41 15.05 -1.84
N GLY A 94 -4.15 15.16 -1.40
CA GLY A 94 -3.69 16.17 -0.44
C GLY A 94 -4.03 15.88 1.02
N GLU A 95 -4.79 14.82 1.32
CA GLU A 95 -5.03 14.37 2.68
C GLU A 95 -3.91 13.42 3.14
N LYS A 96 -3.42 13.62 4.37
CA LYS A 96 -2.51 12.68 5.04
C LYS A 96 -3.23 11.95 6.16
N LYS A 97 -3.12 10.62 6.17
CA LYS A 97 -3.70 9.74 7.18
C LYS A 97 -2.59 8.94 7.84
N VAL A 98 -2.40 9.11 9.14
CA VAL A 98 -1.48 8.28 9.92
C VAL A 98 -2.20 7.04 10.40
N GLY A 99 -1.53 5.89 10.38
CA GLY A 99 -2.15 4.61 10.64
C GLY A 99 -1.17 3.47 10.82
N LYS A 100 -1.74 2.25 10.80
CA LYS A 100 -0.99 1.01 10.94
C LYS A 100 -1.13 0.18 9.67
N VAL A 101 -0.01 -0.29 9.14
CA VAL A 101 -0.02 -1.38 8.15
C VAL A 101 -0.07 -2.70 8.89
N GLU A 102 -1.20 -3.39 8.77
CA GLU A 102 -1.44 -4.71 9.34
C GLU A 102 -1.24 -5.79 8.28
N VAL A 103 -0.34 -6.72 8.58
CA VAL A 103 -0.13 -7.96 7.83
C VAL A 103 -0.58 -9.11 8.71
N GLY A 104 -1.58 -9.86 8.29
CA GLY A 104 -2.00 -11.10 8.96
C GLY A 104 -1.38 -12.30 8.27
N LEU A 105 -0.73 -13.16 9.06
CA LEU A 105 -0.04 -14.35 8.60
C LEU A 105 -0.61 -15.61 9.25
N PHE A 106 -0.56 -16.72 8.53
CA PHE A 106 -0.76 -18.04 9.09
C PHE A 106 0.32 -19.01 8.62
N LYS A 107 0.58 -20.04 9.42
CA LYS A 107 1.50 -21.12 9.07
C LYS A 107 0.86 -22.02 8.01
N GLY A 108 1.43 -22.02 6.81
CA GLY A 108 1.02 -22.87 5.71
C GLY A 108 1.65 -24.26 5.77
N GLU A 109 1.34 -25.06 4.76
CA GLU A 109 1.96 -26.37 4.55
C GLU A 109 3.47 -26.24 4.41
N ARG A 110 4.21 -27.24 4.96
CA ARG A 110 5.68 -27.30 4.97
C ARG A 110 6.37 -26.15 5.73
N GLY A 111 5.65 -25.51 6.66
CA GLY A 111 6.22 -24.49 7.55
C GLY A 111 6.38 -23.10 6.94
N GLY A 112 6.02 -22.91 5.67
CA GLY A 112 6.04 -21.58 5.03
C GLY A 112 5.00 -20.63 5.62
N SER A 113 5.26 -19.33 5.55
CA SER A 113 4.32 -18.30 6.02
C SER A 113 3.41 -17.84 4.88
N VAL A 114 2.11 -17.71 5.16
CA VAL A 114 1.12 -17.25 4.17
C VAL A 114 0.49 -15.94 4.64
N VAL A 115 0.62 -14.89 3.83
CA VAL A 115 -0.05 -13.60 4.05
C VAL A 115 -1.50 -13.71 3.60
N TYR A 116 -2.43 -13.62 4.56
CA TYR A 116 -3.87 -13.74 4.31
C TYR A 116 -4.64 -12.45 4.50
N HIS A 117 -4.03 -11.47 5.16
CA HIS A 117 -4.58 -10.15 5.39
C HIS A 117 -3.48 -9.13 5.18
N LEU A 118 -3.81 -8.07 4.47
CA LEU A 118 -2.93 -6.95 4.22
C LEU A 118 -3.81 -5.70 4.13
N MET A 119 -3.51 -4.70 4.96
CA MET A 119 -4.36 -3.52 5.08
C MET A 119 -3.60 -2.36 5.74
N PHE A 120 -3.82 -1.15 5.25
CA PHE A 120 -3.57 0.07 6.00
C PHE A 120 -4.81 0.43 6.82
N ARG A 121 -4.68 0.57 8.14
CA ARG A 121 -5.75 1.02 9.03
C ARG A 121 -5.42 2.43 9.52
N PRO A 122 -6.15 3.46 9.04
CA PRO A 122 -6.02 4.80 9.58
C PRO A 122 -6.30 4.80 11.09
N THR A 123 -5.55 5.58 11.85
CA THR A 123 -5.86 5.86 13.25
C THR A 123 -6.85 7.03 13.27
N GLU A 124 -7.93 6.92 14.05
CA GLU A 124 -9.02 7.91 14.08
C GLU A 124 -8.56 9.33 14.46
N THR A 125 -7.42 9.45 15.15
CA THR A 125 -6.95 10.71 15.75
C THR A 125 -6.34 11.71 14.78
N GLU A 126 -5.98 11.33 13.55
CA GLU A 126 -5.21 12.22 12.67
C GLU A 126 -5.77 12.27 11.24
N ARG A 127 -6.90 12.98 11.08
CA ARG A 127 -7.08 13.81 9.87
C ARG A 127 -6.14 15.01 10.00
N ALA A 128 -4.83 14.74 9.97
CA ALA A 128 -3.80 15.75 10.11
C ALA A 128 -3.76 16.59 8.84
N GLY A 129 -4.26 17.83 8.96
CA GLY A 129 -4.02 18.93 8.03
C GLY A 129 -4.51 18.70 6.60
N MET A 130 -5.62 19.36 6.23
CA MET A 130 -5.77 19.79 4.84
C MET A 130 -4.54 20.65 4.51
N VAL A 131 -3.56 20.09 3.81
CA VAL A 131 -2.53 20.92 3.18
C VAL A 131 -3.29 21.70 2.12
N GLY A 132 -3.42 23.00 2.39
CA GLY A 132 -4.26 23.93 1.64
C GLY A 132 -4.11 23.74 0.14
N GLY A 133 -5.26 23.71 -0.53
CA GLY A 133 -5.36 23.47 -1.94
C GLY A 133 -4.36 24.32 -2.73
N SER A 134 -3.73 23.70 -3.71
CA SER A 134 -3.28 24.44 -4.88
C SER A 134 -4.53 25.03 -5.54
N SER A 135 -4.91 26.22 -5.08
CA SER A 135 -5.59 27.18 -5.92
C SER A 135 -4.83 27.20 -7.24
N PHE A 136 -5.53 26.88 -8.32
CA PHE A 136 -5.03 27.05 -9.69
C PHE A 136 -4.73 28.54 -9.88
N GLY A 137 -3.56 28.97 -9.44
CA GLY A 137 -2.99 30.25 -9.82
C GLY A 137 -2.68 30.15 -11.31
N LYS A 138 -3.42 30.90 -12.12
CA LYS A 138 -2.96 31.32 -13.44
C LYS A 138 -1.69 32.13 -13.19
N GLY A 139 -0.55 31.45 -13.20
CA GLY A 139 0.78 32.03 -13.08
C GLY A 139 1.19 32.60 -14.43
N ASP A 140 1.64 33.83 -14.36
CA ASP A 140 1.90 34.79 -15.41
C ASP A 140 2.90 34.35 -16.49
N ASP A 141 2.82 35.06 -17.62
CA ASP A 141 3.73 35.06 -18.75
C ASP A 141 5.20 34.98 -18.30
N VAL A 142 5.82 33.82 -18.50
CA VAL A 142 7.27 33.66 -18.39
C VAL A 142 7.84 33.77 -19.79
N ASP A 143 8.60 34.84 -19.98
CA ASP A 143 9.40 35.14 -21.17
C ASP A 143 10.19 33.91 -21.65
N GLU A 144 10.27 33.78 -22.98
CA GLU A 144 10.90 32.70 -23.73
C GLU A 144 12.25 32.25 -23.13
N ILE A 145 12.22 31.21 -22.31
CA ILE A 145 13.40 30.40 -22.05
C ILE A 145 13.53 29.45 -23.23
N LYS A 146 14.65 29.60 -23.95
CA LYS A 146 15.02 28.77 -25.09
C LYS A 146 14.79 27.31 -24.75
N LYS A 147 13.83 26.70 -25.44
CA LYS A 147 13.53 25.27 -25.39
C LYS A 147 14.76 24.49 -25.83
N GLU A 148 15.64 24.16 -24.90
CA GLU A 148 16.20 22.82 -24.96
C GLU A 148 15.02 21.86 -24.82
N GLU A 149 14.98 20.83 -25.66
CA GLU A 149 13.94 19.81 -25.69
C GLU A 149 13.91 19.09 -24.33
N SER A 150 13.25 19.71 -23.34
CA SER A 150 12.86 19.04 -22.13
C SER A 150 11.85 17.99 -22.58
N SER A 151 12.32 16.75 -22.72
CA SER A 151 11.43 15.60 -22.83
C SER A 151 10.65 15.55 -21.53
N ASP A 152 9.50 16.22 -21.54
CA ASP A 152 8.41 15.98 -20.64
C ASP A 152 8.23 14.45 -20.56
N MET A 153 8.45 13.89 -19.37
CA MET A 153 8.27 12.46 -19.09
C MET A 153 6.80 12.01 -19.22
N SER A 154 5.89 12.83 -19.77
CA SER A 154 4.53 12.45 -20.17
C SER A 154 4.48 11.24 -21.09
N GLY A 155 5.60 10.89 -21.74
CA GLY A 155 5.78 9.65 -22.49
C GLY A 155 6.22 8.43 -21.67
N PHE A 156 6.77 8.59 -20.47
CA PHE A 156 7.26 7.48 -19.65
C PHE A 156 6.08 6.63 -19.20
N ARG A 157 5.98 5.43 -19.76
CA ARG A 157 5.04 4.40 -19.34
C ARG A 157 5.80 3.37 -18.53
N TYR A 158 5.22 3.01 -17.39
CA TYR A 158 5.73 1.89 -16.61
C TYR A 158 5.84 0.62 -17.45
N PRO A 159 6.92 -0.17 -17.28
CA PRO A 159 7.00 -1.49 -17.87
C PRO A 159 5.76 -2.33 -17.51
N PRO A 160 5.34 -3.27 -18.38
CA PRO A 160 4.22 -4.15 -18.08
C PRO A 160 4.38 -4.81 -16.70
N GLY A 161 3.37 -4.64 -15.84
CA GLY A 161 3.35 -5.19 -14.48
C GLY A 161 3.86 -4.26 -13.38
N VAL A 162 4.53 -3.16 -13.71
CA VAL A 162 4.94 -2.14 -12.73
C VAL A 162 3.76 -1.20 -12.45
N ARG A 163 3.43 -1.03 -11.16
CA ARG A 163 2.25 -0.27 -10.69
C ARG A 163 2.62 0.95 -9.85
N CYS A 164 3.84 0.98 -9.35
CA CYS A 164 4.31 1.98 -8.41
C CYS A 164 5.84 2.10 -8.51
N GLU A 165 6.34 3.16 -7.92
CA GLU A 165 7.75 3.35 -7.60
C GLU A 165 7.95 3.05 -6.11
N MET A 166 9.07 2.40 -5.78
CA MET A 166 9.40 2.07 -4.38
C MET A 166 10.78 2.63 -4.05
N THR A 167 10.88 3.36 -2.94
CA THR A 167 12.13 3.93 -2.46
C THR A 167 12.34 3.60 -0.98
N SER A 168 13.60 3.48 -0.57
CA SER A 168 13.98 3.27 0.83
C SER A 168 15.21 4.11 1.14
N ASN A 169 15.20 4.80 2.28
CA ASN A 169 16.33 5.60 2.76
C ASN A 169 16.83 5.14 4.15
N GLY A 170 16.44 3.94 4.58
CA GLY A 170 16.79 3.36 5.88
C GLY A 170 15.98 3.86 7.08
N ASN A 171 15.23 4.97 6.94
CA ASN A 171 14.29 5.47 7.95
C ASN A 171 12.84 5.26 7.53
N GLU A 172 12.57 5.30 6.23
CA GLU A 172 11.26 5.02 5.67
C GLU A 172 11.37 4.14 4.42
N PHE A 173 10.32 3.38 4.18
CA PHE A 173 10.07 2.66 2.95
C PHE A 173 8.82 3.25 2.31
N ARG A 174 8.93 3.79 1.11
CA ARG A 174 7.87 4.54 0.45
C ARG A 174 7.43 3.84 -0.83
N ILE A 175 6.12 3.82 -1.05
CA ILE A 175 5.46 3.29 -2.25
C ILE A 175 4.64 4.42 -2.87
N GLU A 176 5.01 4.84 -4.08
CA GLU A 176 4.34 5.90 -4.83
C GLU A 176 3.55 5.30 -6.01
N TYR A 177 2.23 5.42 -5.93
CA TYR A 177 1.31 5.00 -6.98
C TYR A 177 1.07 6.18 -7.92
N ARG A 178 1.70 6.14 -9.11
CA ARG A 178 1.63 7.21 -10.12
C ARG A 178 0.59 6.90 -11.20
N ASN A 179 0.09 7.94 -11.87
CA ASN A 179 -0.83 7.78 -12.99
C ASN A 179 -0.09 7.16 -14.19
N PRO A 180 -0.52 6.00 -14.72
CA PRO A 180 0.14 5.37 -15.87
C PRO A 180 0.13 6.20 -17.17
N LYS A 181 -0.78 7.18 -17.27
CA LYS A 181 -0.86 8.09 -18.42
C LYS A 181 -0.04 9.37 -18.24
N ASN A 182 0.31 9.70 -17.00
CA ASN A 182 1.12 10.86 -16.65
C ASN A 182 1.92 10.54 -15.39
N THR A 183 3.13 10.03 -15.54
CA THR A 183 3.91 9.53 -14.40
C THR A 183 4.43 10.65 -13.49
N SER A 184 4.35 11.91 -13.91
CA SER A 184 4.60 13.05 -13.01
C SER A 184 3.52 13.19 -11.93
N GLU A 185 2.31 12.68 -12.17
CA GLU A 185 1.18 12.73 -11.24
C GLU A 185 1.23 11.55 -10.27
N VAL A 186 1.46 11.85 -8.98
CA VAL A 186 1.33 10.88 -7.88
C VAL A 186 -0.13 10.85 -7.43
N LEU A 187 -0.77 9.70 -7.58
CA LEU A 187 -2.17 9.50 -7.18
C LEU A 187 -2.27 9.23 -5.67
N ARG A 188 -1.33 8.45 -5.14
CA ARG A 188 -1.31 8.02 -3.73
C ARG A 188 0.09 7.63 -3.31
N THR A 189 0.43 7.90 -2.05
CA THR A 189 1.68 7.43 -1.44
C THR A 189 1.39 6.66 -0.17
N LEU A 190 2.06 5.53 0.02
CA LEU A 190 2.11 4.82 1.29
C LEU A 190 3.55 4.80 1.80
N THR A 191 3.78 5.39 2.96
CA THR A 191 5.09 5.43 3.61
C THR A 191 5.04 4.57 4.87
N ILE A 192 6.02 3.69 5.03
CA ILE A 192 6.21 2.83 6.20
C ILE A 192 7.42 3.34 6.97
N LEU A 193 7.22 3.61 8.26
CA LEU A 193 8.24 4.22 9.10
C LEU A 193 9.01 3.14 9.86
N ARG A 194 10.31 3.32 9.97
CA ARG A 194 11.18 2.51 10.82
C ARG A 194 10.73 2.64 12.29
N ILE A 195 10.81 1.53 13.01
CA ILE A 195 10.58 1.49 14.45
C ILE A 195 11.71 2.28 15.13
N PRO A 196 11.40 3.27 15.98
CA PRO A 196 12.41 3.99 16.74
C PRO A 196 13.27 3.02 17.54
N GLU A 197 14.59 3.09 17.39
CA GLU A 197 15.52 2.37 18.26
C GLU A 197 15.52 3.07 19.62
N ILE A 198 14.99 2.40 20.65
CA ILE A 198 15.22 2.83 22.03
C ILE A 198 16.67 2.44 22.35
N ARG A 199 17.54 3.45 22.42
CA ARG A 199 18.88 3.30 22.99
C ARG A 199 18.83 3.41 24.50
#